data_AF-A0A9D9GV95-F1
#
_entry.id   AF-A0A9D9GV95-F1
#
_cell.length_a   1.000
_cell.length_b   1.000
_cell.length_c   1.000
_cell.angle_alpha   90.00
_cell.angle_beta   90.00
_cell.angle_gamma   90.00
#
_symmetry.space_group_name_H-M   'P 1'
#
loop_
_entity.id
_entity.type
_entity.pdbx_description
1 polymer ?
#
loop_
_entity_poly.entity_id
_entity_poly.type
_entity_poly.pdbx_seq_one_letter_code
_entity_poly.pdbx_strand_id
1 'polypeptide(L)'
;MVDKKNSNMAGLTSITLPAGLTTIGEDAFAYSSLDIVTCLAETPPSLGNNAFLCSLTNIYVPAGAVDAYKTAWSEFADIITAIP
;
A
#
# COMPACT_ATOMS: atom_id res chain seq x y z
N MET A 1 -25.01 17.81 4.91
CA MET A 1 -24.62 16.39 4.88
C MET A 1 -23.14 16.35 4.59
N VAL A 2 -22.30 16.17 5.62
CA VAL A 2 -20.94 15.67 5.45
C VAL A 2 -20.95 14.34 6.17
N ASP A 3 -20.94 13.25 5.41
CA ASP A 3 -21.19 11.92 5.94
C ASP A 3 -20.09 11.50 6.91
N LYS A 4 -20.40 11.65 8.19
CA LYS A 4 -19.73 11.04 9.32
C LYS A 4 -20.04 9.53 9.28
N LYS A 5 -19.32 8.79 8.45
CA LYS A 5 -19.20 7.32 8.43
C LYS A 5 -17.70 7.03 8.23
N ASN A 6 -16.97 6.33 9.09
CA ASN A 6 -17.32 5.12 9.79
C ASN A 6 -16.32 4.91 10.95
N SER A 7 -16.75 5.16 12.19
CA SER A 7 -16.06 4.69 13.39
C SER A 7 -16.31 3.19 13.57
N ASN A 8 -15.64 2.38 12.73
CA ASN A 8 -15.41 0.93 12.86
C ASN A 8 -14.27 0.58 11.87
N MET A 9 -13.01 0.48 12.33
CA MET A 9 -11.87 0.02 11.50
C MET A 9 -11.91 -1.50 11.23
N ALA A 10 -13.09 -2.09 11.10
CA ALA A 10 -13.33 -3.52 11.11
C ALA A 10 -13.53 -4.14 9.72
N GLY A 11 -13.04 -3.54 8.63
CA GLY A 11 -13.29 -4.14 7.31
C GLY A 11 -12.66 -3.53 6.07
N LEU A 12 -11.66 -2.64 6.18
CA LEU A 12 -10.86 -2.29 5.02
C LEU A 12 -9.72 -3.29 4.92
N THR A 13 -9.96 -4.38 4.19
CA THR A 13 -8.93 -5.38 3.85
C THR A 13 -8.09 -4.95 2.65
N SER A 14 -8.54 -3.96 1.87
CA SER A 14 -7.84 -3.49 0.68
C SER A 14 -7.91 -1.98 0.51
N ILE A 15 -6.82 -1.37 0.06
CA ILE A 15 -6.76 0.04 -0.37
C ILE A 15 -6.14 0.20 -1.75
N THR A 16 -6.52 1.28 -2.43
CA THR A 16 -5.91 1.70 -3.69
C THR A 16 -5.24 3.07 -3.50
N LEU A 17 -3.94 3.13 -3.78
CA LEU A 17 -3.13 4.34 -3.74
C LEU A 17 -3.05 4.94 -5.15
N PRO A 18 -3.25 6.26 -5.31
CA PRO A 18 -3.37 6.89 -6.62
C PRO A 18 -2.03 6.96 -7.36
N ALA A 19 -2.08 7.09 -8.69
CA ALA A 19 -0.89 7.09 -9.55
C ALA A 19 0.08 8.26 -9.30
N GLY A 20 -0.44 9.39 -8.78
CA GLY A 20 0.37 10.57 -8.44
C GLY A 20 0.93 10.55 -7.02
N LEU A 21 0.79 9.44 -6.27
CA LEU A 21 1.31 9.36 -4.91
C LEU A 21 2.84 9.31 -4.96
N THR A 22 3.49 10.22 -4.23
CA THR A 22 4.95 10.31 -4.19
C THR A 22 5.55 9.88 -2.86
N THR A 23 4.76 9.93 -1.77
CA THR A 23 5.21 9.60 -0.42
C THR A 23 4.12 8.92 0.38
N ILE A 24 4.50 7.89 1.13
CA ILE A 24 3.72 7.27 2.20
C ILE A 24 4.47 7.56 3.50
N GLY A 25 3.80 8.23 4.44
CA GLY A 25 4.42 8.66 5.70
C GLY A 25 4.75 7.51 6.64
N GLU A 26 5.59 7.80 7.64
CA GLU A 26 5.83 6.91 8.78
C GLU A 26 4.50 6.53 9.45
N ASP A 27 4.35 5.25 9.79
CA ASP A 27 3.17 4.66 10.43
C ASP A 27 1.82 4.88 9.72
N ALA A 28 1.79 5.35 8.46
CA ALA A 28 0.58 5.79 7.77
C ALA A 28 -0.57 4.75 7.76
N PHE A 29 -0.23 3.47 7.67
CA PHE A 29 -1.16 2.34 7.75
C PHE A 29 -0.74 1.31 8.80
N ALA A 30 0.09 1.70 9.78
CA ALA A 30 0.48 0.83 10.87
C ALA A 30 -0.75 0.37 11.68
N TYR A 31 -0.74 -0.89 12.13
CA TYR A 31 -1.82 -1.49 12.92
C TYR A 31 -3.19 -1.50 12.24
N SER A 32 -3.22 -1.36 10.92
CA SER A 32 -4.43 -1.54 10.10
C SER A 32 -4.76 -3.02 9.90
N SER A 33 -6.00 -3.30 9.51
CA SER A 33 -6.49 -4.62 9.10
C SER A 33 -6.37 -4.85 7.59
N LEU A 34 -5.41 -4.18 6.95
CA LEU A 34 -5.16 -4.33 5.51
C LEU A 34 -4.52 -5.68 5.21
N ASP A 35 -5.08 -6.36 4.22
CA ASP A 35 -4.55 -7.57 3.60
C ASP A 35 -3.90 -7.26 2.25
N ILE A 36 -4.39 -6.25 1.52
CA ILE A 36 -4.00 -5.92 0.15
C ILE A 36 -3.78 -4.41 -0.02
N VAL A 37 -2.69 -4.05 -0.70
CA VAL A 37 -2.46 -2.68 -1.19
C VAL A 37 -2.32 -2.71 -2.71
N THR A 38 -3.08 -1.89 -3.42
CA THR A 38 -2.85 -1.63 -4.85
C THR A 38 -2.25 -0.25 -5.00
N CYS A 39 -0.99 -0.13 -5.45
CA CYS A 39 -0.37 1.14 -5.75
C CYS A 39 -0.37 1.38 -7.26
N LEU A 40 -1.00 2.47 -7.71
CA LEU A 40 -1.10 2.80 -9.14
C LEU A 40 0.10 3.62 -9.65
N ALA A 41 1.04 4.00 -8.78
CA ALA A 41 2.19 4.81 -9.17
C ALA A 41 3.21 3.98 -9.95
N GLU A 42 3.66 4.50 -11.10
CA GLU A 42 4.66 3.83 -11.96
C GLU A 42 6.06 3.85 -11.34
N THR A 43 6.33 4.84 -10.48
CA THR A 43 7.55 4.94 -9.67
C THR A 43 7.18 4.68 -8.21
N PRO A 44 7.94 3.84 -7.47
CA PRO A 44 7.67 3.57 -6.07
C PRO A 44 7.64 4.88 -5.24
N PRO A 45 6.55 5.16 -4.51
CA PRO A 45 6.54 6.24 -3.54
C PRO A 45 7.61 6.02 -2.47
N SER A 46 8.16 7.10 -1.94
CA SER A 46 9.00 7.03 -0.73
C SER A 46 8.19 6.40 0.41
N LEU A 47 8.75 5.36 1.03
CA LEU A 47 8.09 4.63 2.11
C LEU A 47 8.69 5.02 3.45
N GLY A 48 7.87 5.62 4.32
CA GLY A 48 8.25 5.90 5.70
C GLY A 48 8.40 4.60 6.51
N ASN A 49 9.16 4.68 7.60
CA ASN A 49 9.34 3.56 8.52
C ASN A 49 7.98 3.04 8.99
N ASN A 50 7.85 1.71 9.09
CA ASN A 50 6.64 1.04 9.59
C ASN A 50 5.33 1.43 8.88
N ALA A 51 5.39 2.06 7.69
CA ALA A 51 4.21 2.54 6.98
C ALA A 51 3.13 1.46 6.77
N PHE A 52 3.56 0.19 6.61
CA PHE A 52 2.72 -0.99 6.53
C PHE A 52 3.06 -2.02 7.63
N LEU A 53 3.13 -1.58 8.89
CA LEU A 53 3.23 -2.49 10.04
C LEU A 53 1.87 -3.17 10.30
N CYS A 54 1.46 -4.03 9.36
CA CYS A 54 0.25 -4.83 9.34
C CYS A 54 0.48 -6.15 8.56
N SER A 55 -0.53 -7.02 8.51
CA SER A 55 -0.40 -8.37 7.94
C SER A 55 -0.74 -8.42 6.45
N LEU A 56 -0.04 -7.64 5.62
CA LEU A 56 -0.25 -7.66 4.17
C LEU A 56 0.06 -9.04 3.57
N THR A 57 -0.85 -9.50 2.73
CA THR A 57 -0.69 -10.72 1.92
C THR A 57 -0.21 -10.42 0.50
N ASN A 58 -0.52 -9.23 -0.03
CA ASN A 58 -0.11 -8.84 -1.38
C ASN A 58 -0.02 -7.32 -1.56
N ILE A 59 0.91 -6.89 -2.42
CA ILE A 59 1.01 -5.53 -2.94
C ILE A 59 0.97 -5.60 -4.47
N TYR A 60 -0.07 -5.02 -5.06
CA TYR A 60 -0.22 -4.91 -6.51
C TYR A 60 0.34 -3.59 -7.03
N VAL A 61 1.17 -3.66 -8.08
CA VAL A 61 1.81 -2.49 -8.72
C VAL A 61 1.72 -2.59 -10.25
N PRO A 62 1.95 -1.50 -11.02
CA PRO A 62 1.96 -1.58 -12.48
C PRO A 62 2.99 -2.61 -12.96
N ALA A 63 2.64 -3.40 -13.99
CA ALA A 63 3.47 -4.53 -14.44
C ALA A 63 4.91 -4.13 -14.78
N GLY A 64 5.11 -2.94 -15.36
CA GLY A 64 6.44 -2.41 -15.70
C GLY A 64 7.23 -1.88 -14.50
N ALA A 65 6.63 -1.79 -13.31
CA ALA A 65 7.24 -1.22 -12.11
C ALA A 65 7.62 -2.28 -11.06
N VAL A 66 7.25 -3.56 -11.26
CA VAL A 66 7.43 -4.64 -10.27
C VAL A 66 8.85 -4.70 -9.71
N ASP A 67 9.87 -4.71 -10.58
CA ASP A 67 11.28 -4.81 -10.14
C ASP A 67 11.74 -3.56 -9.37
N ALA A 68 11.25 -2.38 -9.77
CA ALA A 68 11.53 -1.12 -9.07
C ALA A 68 10.93 -1.12 -7.66
N TYR A 69 9.69 -1.60 -7.52
CA TYR A 69 9.04 -1.74 -6.21
C TYR A 69 9.73 -2.79 -5.34
N LYS A 70 10.10 -3.95 -5.87
CA LYS A 70 10.85 -4.97 -5.12
C LYS A 70 12.21 -4.46 -4.63
N THR A 71 12.81 -3.52 -5.36
CA THR A 71 14.06 -2.86 -4.95
C THR A 71 13.81 -1.79 -3.89
N ALA A 72 12.81 -0.91 -4.10
CA ALA A 72 12.54 0.21 -3.20
C ALA A 72 11.90 -0.22 -1.87
N TRP A 73 11.02 -1.22 -1.91
CA TRP A 73 10.26 -1.74 -0.77
C TRP A 73 10.70 -3.19 -0.50
N SER A 74 12.00 -3.39 -0.31
CA SER A 74 12.62 -4.72 -0.25
C SER A 74 12.08 -5.63 0.85
N GLU A 75 11.57 -5.07 1.95
CA GLU A 75 10.88 -5.81 3.02
C GLU A 75 9.60 -6.52 2.55
N PHE A 76 9.01 -6.06 1.44
CA PHE A 76 7.78 -6.60 0.85
C PHE A 76 8.02 -7.32 -0.48
N ALA A 77 9.29 -7.52 -0.88
CA ALA A 77 9.62 -8.01 -2.22
C ALA A 77 8.93 -9.32 -2.62
N ASP A 78 8.71 -10.22 -1.67
CA ASP A 78 8.08 -11.53 -1.89
C ASP A 78 6.56 -11.46 -2.10
N ILE A 79 5.92 -10.37 -1.66
CA ILE A 79 4.47 -10.16 -1.78
C ILE A 79 4.11 -9.11 -2.84
N ILE A 80 5.10 -8.57 -3.55
CA ILE A 80 4.88 -7.61 -4.65
C ILE A 80 4.66 -8.37 -5.97
N THR A 81 3.50 -8.14 -6.59
CA THR A 81 3.13 -8.71 -7.89
C THR A 81 2.51 -7.64 -8.81
N ALA A 82 2.46 -7.92 -10.11
CA ALA A 82 1.75 -7.06 -11.05
C ALA A 82 0.25 -7.03 -10.73
N ILE A 83 -0.40 -5.87 -10.96
CA ILE A 83 -1.87 -5.77 -10.99
C ILE A 83 -2.42 -6.82 -11.98
N PRO A 84 -3.38 -7.66 -11.57
CA PRO A 84 -3.97 -8.70 -12.42
C PRO A 84 -4.81 -8.17 -13.57
#